data_AF-F0RGA7-F1
#
_entry.id   AF-F0RGA7-F1
#
_cell.length_a   1.000
_cell.length_b   1.000
_cell.length_c   1.000
_cell.angle_alpha   90.00
_cell.angle_beta   90.00
_cell.angle_gamma   90.00
#
_symmetry.space_group_name_H-M   'P 1'
#
loop_
_entity.id
_entity.type
_entity.pdbx_description
1 polymer ?
#
loop_
_entity_poly.entity_id
_entity_poly.type
_entity_poly.pdbx_seq_one_letter_code
_entity_poly.pdbx_strand_id
1 'polypeptide(L)'
;MTTNTIKQKLIAQGIYHSDNNIVNKPSVIGYEKKFKLAWMATQLNTFIVATDFKDEKITPELINQHITASFNFTKENYTGWPRGLQSGIGVIAILISNNIDEKAKEYCTKLKSGKKWAGFTVPVIFNPDTNEVYQFQKNPMWGRIYYPHFKKIINSLK
;
A
#
# COMPACT_ATOMS: atom_id res chain seq x y z
N MET A 1 -0.57 4.70 15.63
CA MET A 1 0.42 4.34 14.59
C MET A 1 0.77 5.57 13.77
N THR A 2 2.05 5.84 13.49
CA THR A 2 2.50 7.02 12.71
C THR A 2 3.43 6.60 11.58
N THR A 3 3.72 7.51 10.65
CA THR A 3 4.74 7.29 9.61
C THR A 3 6.12 6.97 10.20
N ASN A 4 6.50 7.57 11.34
CA ASN A 4 7.74 7.24 12.03
C ASN A 4 7.74 5.78 12.54
N THR A 5 6.64 5.33 13.15
CA THR A 5 6.53 3.93 13.59
C THR A 5 6.63 2.96 12.41
N ILE A 6 5.99 3.28 11.27
CA ILE A 6 6.10 2.48 10.04
C ILE A 6 7.56 2.44 9.56
N LYS A 7 8.25 3.59 9.52
CA LYS A 7 9.65 3.68 9.13
C LYS A 7 10.55 2.78 9.99
N GLN A 8 10.38 2.81 11.31
CA GLN A 8 11.14 1.95 12.23
C GLN A 8 10.87 0.46 11.98
N LYS A 9 9.62 0.08 11.70
CA LYS A 9 9.29 -1.31 11.35
C LYS A 9 9.89 -1.74 10.01
N LEU A 10 9.92 -0.85 9.00
CA LEU A 10 10.60 -1.13 7.73
C LEU A 10 12.10 -1.35 7.94
N ILE A 11 12.75 -0.49 8.73
CA ILE A 11 14.17 -0.62 9.11
C ILE A 11 14.43 -1.98 9.78
N ALA A 12 13.63 -2.32 10.80
CA ALA A 12 13.78 -3.58 11.54
C ALA A 12 13.58 -4.82 10.65
N GLN A 13 12.81 -4.71 9.58
CA GLN A 13 12.58 -5.78 8.61
C GLN A 13 13.61 -5.81 7.47
N GLY A 14 14.57 -4.89 7.45
CA GLY A 14 15.55 -4.75 6.36
C GLY A 14 14.91 -4.33 5.03
N ILE A 15 13.72 -3.71 5.06
CA ILE A 15 13.06 -3.17 3.88
C ILE A 15 13.65 -1.79 3.59
N TYR A 16 14.03 -1.55 2.32
CA TYR A 16 14.51 -0.23 1.91
C TYR A 16 13.46 0.81 2.25
N HIS A 17 13.90 1.97 2.74
CA HIS A 17 12.99 3.05 3.09
C HIS A 17 13.54 4.40 2.64
N SER A 18 12.65 5.32 2.34
CA SER A 18 12.97 6.72 2.07
C SER A 18 11.79 7.61 2.45
N ASP A 19 12.04 8.90 2.60
CA ASP A 19 10.98 9.90 2.76
C ASP A 19 10.73 10.59 1.41
N ASN A 20 9.46 10.83 1.07
CA ASN A 20 9.07 11.57 -0.14
C ASN A 20 7.71 12.25 0.07
N ASN A 21 7.26 13.04 -0.89
CA ASN A 21 5.94 13.66 -0.87
C ASN A 21 4.97 12.90 -1.78
N ILE A 22 3.83 12.49 -1.23
CA ILE A 22 2.74 11.85 -1.97
C ILE A 22 1.47 12.66 -1.69
N VAL A 23 0.79 13.11 -2.75
CA VAL A 23 -0.33 14.06 -2.64
C VAL A 23 0.08 15.31 -1.83
N ASN A 24 1.26 15.87 -2.12
CA ASN A 24 1.85 17.03 -1.45
C ASN A 24 2.01 16.89 0.08
N LYS A 25 2.08 15.65 0.60
CA LYS A 25 2.27 15.38 2.03
C LYS A 25 3.49 14.52 2.31
N PRO A 26 4.24 14.79 3.40
CA PRO A 26 5.34 13.94 3.84
C PRO A 26 4.87 12.49 4.02
N SER A 27 5.58 11.58 3.38
CA SER A 27 5.24 10.18 3.29
C SER A 27 6.49 9.31 3.44
N VAL A 28 6.31 8.16 4.08
CA VAL A 28 7.36 7.14 4.17
C VAL A 28 7.12 6.13 3.08
N ILE A 29 8.15 5.90 2.28
CA ILE A 29 8.17 4.91 1.21
C ILE A 29 9.00 3.72 1.68
N GLY A 30 8.42 2.54 1.63
CA GLY A 30 9.12 1.26 1.74
C GLY A 30 9.23 0.61 0.36
N TYR A 31 10.31 -0.11 0.09
CA TYR A 31 10.49 -0.85 -1.15
C TYR A 31 11.16 -2.20 -0.91
N GLU A 32 10.57 -3.26 -1.45
CA GLU A 32 11.19 -4.59 -1.48
C GLU A 32 10.99 -5.29 -2.82
N LYS A 33 11.93 -6.18 -3.14
CA LYS A 33 11.90 -7.06 -4.31
C LYS A 33 11.92 -8.50 -3.83
N LYS A 34 10.96 -9.31 -4.26
CA LYS A 34 10.91 -10.75 -3.92
C LYS A 34 10.56 -11.57 -5.16
N PHE A 35 11.35 -12.60 -5.43
CA PHE A 35 11.04 -13.61 -6.43
C PHE A 35 10.50 -14.87 -5.74
N LYS A 36 9.46 -15.49 -6.29
CA LYS A 36 8.98 -16.80 -5.81
C LYS A 36 8.50 -17.68 -6.97
N LEU A 37 8.86 -18.96 -6.94
CA LEU A 37 8.29 -19.96 -7.86
C LEU A 37 6.77 -20.08 -7.71
N ALA A 38 6.27 -20.02 -6.47
CA ALA A 38 4.84 -19.99 -6.16
C ALA A 38 4.09 -18.78 -6.75
N TRP A 39 4.83 -17.78 -7.27
CA TRP A 39 4.30 -16.66 -8.02
C TRP A 39 4.46 -16.85 -9.53
N MET A 40 4.42 -18.10 -10.01
CA MET A 40 4.67 -18.44 -11.41
C MET A 40 6.02 -17.92 -11.90
N ALA A 41 7.04 -18.09 -11.05
CA ALA A 41 8.39 -17.54 -11.27
C ALA A 41 8.38 -16.03 -11.55
N THR A 42 7.57 -15.25 -10.84
CA THR A 42 7.50 -13.79 -10.96
C THR A 42 8.25 -13.09 -9.83
N GLN A 43 9.06 -12.08 -10.15
CA GLN A 43 9.55 -11.08 -9.20
C GLN A 43 8.47 -10.04 -8.91
N LEU A 44 8.07 -9.92 -7.66
CA LEU A 44 7.19 -8.86 -7.18
C LEU A 44 8.01 -7.74 -6.57
N ASN A 45 7.76 -6.52 -7.05
CA ASN A 45 8.36 -5.29 -6.57
C ASN A 45 7.28 -4.57 -5.76
N THR A 46 7.38 -4.65 -4.44
CA THR A 46 6.35 -4.14 -3.53
C THR A 46 6.79 -2.80 -2.98
N PHE A 47 6.00 -1.76 -3.27
CA PHE A 47 6.10 -0.45 -2.65
C PHE A 47 5.10 -0.36 -1.50
N ILE A 48 5.52 0.24 -0.41
CA ILE A 48 4.70 0.58 0.75
C ILE A 48 4.72 2.09 0.82
N VAL A 49 3.56 2.73 0.68
CA VAL A 49 3.48 4.19 0.65
C VAL A 49 2.58 4.62 1.78
N ALA A 50 3.18 5.13 2.86
CA ALA A 50 2.45 5.55 4.04
C ALA A 50 2.44 7.06 4.19
N THR A 51 1.26 7.63 4.30
CA THR A 51 1.05 9.08 4.48
C THR A 51 0.20 9.32 5.72
N ASP A 52 0.65 10.24 6.58
CA ASP A 52 -0.09 10.67 7.76
C ASP A 52 -0.95 11.89 7.42
N PHE A 53 -2.26 11.69 7.46
CA PHE A 53 -3.28 12.70 7.21
C PHE A 53 -3.80 13.32 8.51
N LYS A 54 -3.33 12.88 9.69
CA LYS A 54 -3.71 13.41 11.00
C LYS A 54 -5.23 13.42 11.21
N ASP A 55 -5.83 14.61 11.28
CA ASP A 55 -7.25 14.89 11.51
C ASP A 55 -8.04 15.12 10.22
N GLU A 56 -7.37 15.08 9.05
CA GLU A 56 -8.02 15.23 7.76
C GLU A 56 -8.92 14.02 7.46
N LYS A 57 -10.13 14.32 7.00
CA LYS A 57 -11.16 13.30 6.75
C LYS A 57 -10.78 12.42 5.57
N ILE A 58 -10.61 11.13 5.80
CA ILE A 58 -10.38 10.14 4.74
C ILE A 58 -11.70 9.83 4.04
N THR A 59 -11.79 10.17 2.76
CA THR A 59 -12.93 9.86 1.87
C THR A 59 -12.50 8.89 0.74
N PRO A 60 -13.46 8.24 0.05
CA PRO A 60 -13.15 7.44 -1.14
C PRO A 60 -12.37 8.20 -2.23
N GLU A 61 -12.64 9.50 -2.40
CA GLU A 61 -11.96 10.36 -3.37
C GLU A 61 -10.49 10.53 -3.00
N LEU A 62 -10.20 10.84 -1.73
CA LEU A 62 -8.83 10.95 -1.23
C LEU A 62 -8.06 9.63 -1.35
N ILE A 63 -8.72 8.50 -1.06
CA ILE A 63 -8.12 7.18 -1.26
C ILE A 63 -7.73 6.98 -2.73
N ASN A 64 -8.60 7.31 -3.68
CA ASN A 64 -8.31 7.18 -5.11
C ASN A 64 -7.14 8.09 -5.55
N GLN A 65 -7.10 9.33 -5.05
CA GLN A 65 -5.99 10.25 -5.31
C GLN A 65 -4.67 9.69 -4.77
N HIS A 66 -4.66 9.21 -3.53
CA HIS A 66 -3.48 8.64 -2.89
C HIS A 66 -2.98 7.38 -3.59
N ILE A 67 -3.87 6.45 -3.95
CA ILE A 67 -3.52 5.24 -4.73
C ILE A 67 -2.89 5.65 -6.07
N THR A 68 -3.49 6.62 -6.77
CA THR A 68 -3.02 7.05 -8.10
C THR A 68 -1.64 7.69 -8.01
N ALA A 69 -1.44 8.59 -7.04
CA ALA A 69 -0.16 9.24 -6.80
C ALA A 69 0.92 8.22 -6.38
N SER A 70 0.59 7.31 -5.46
CA SER A 70 1.47 6.24 -5.01
C SER A 70 1.90 5.34 -6.17
N PHE A 71 0.96 4.96 -7.03
CA PHE A 71 1.26 4.12 -8.18
C PHE A 71 2.12 4.85 -9.22
N ASN A 72 1.83 6.12 -9.51
CA ASN A 72 2.65 6.91 -10.42
C ASN A 72 4.08 7.08 -9.90
N PHE A 73 4.25 7.34 -8.60
CA PHE A 73 5.57 7.38 -7.96
C PHE A 73 6.37 6.11 -8.24
N THR A 74 5.73 4.92 -8.18
CA THR A 74 6.44 3.66 -8.46
C THR A 74 6.93 3.55 -9.91
N LYS A 75 6.23 4.13 -10.89
CA LYS A 75 6.65 4.05 -12.30
C LYS A 75 7.98 4.75 -12.54
N GLU A 76 8.22 5.84 -11.82
CA GLU A 76 9.43 6.66 -11.94
C GLU A 76 10.58 6.13 -11.08
N ASN A 77 10.26 5.45 -9.97
CA ASN A 77 11.25 5.03 -8.96
C ASN A 77 11.51 3.51 -8.96
N TYR A 78 10.93 2.79 -9.91
CA TYR A 78 11.12 1.35 -10.04
C TYR A 78 12.51 1.00 -10.59
N THR A 79 13.24 0.14 -9.88
CA THR A 79 14.58 -0.33 -10.26
C THR A 79 14.66 -1.85 -10.49
N GLY A 80 13.53 -2.51 -10.79
CA GLY A 80 13.49 -3.95 -11.07
C GLY A 80 13.66 -4.28 -12.56
N TRP A 81 13.44 -5.54 -12.94
CA TRP A 81 13.50 -5.99 -14.34
C TRP A 81 12.50 -5.25 -15.25
N PRO A 82 12.75 -5.11 -16.56
CA PRO A 82 11.79 -4.51 -17.48
C PRO A 82 10.38 -5.10 -17.29
N ARG A 83 9.38 -4.22 -17.20
CA ARG A 83 7.98 -4.64 -17.04
C ARG A 83 7.58 -5.55 -18.21
N GLY A 84 6.91 -6.67 -17.93
CA GLY A 84 6.36 -7.55 -18.97
C GLY A 84 7.02 -8.92 -19.10
N LEU A 85 8.16 -9.18 -18.45
CA LEU A 85 8.73 -10.53 -18.34
C LEU A 85 8.93 -10.90 -16.87
N GLN A 86 7.98 -11.66 -16.31
CA GLN A 86 8.05 -12.20 -14.95
C GLN A 86 8.34 -11.14 -13.85
N SER A 87 7.92 -9.89 -14.06
CA SER A 87 8.06 -8.84 -13.05
C SER A 87 6.77 -8.04 -12.88
N GLY A 88 6.31 -7.94 -11.64
CA GLY A 88 5.10 -7.20 -11.24
C GLY A 88 5.40 -6.08 -10.26
N ILE A 89 4.55 -5.05 -10.26
CA ILE A 89 4.57 -3.96 -9.28
C ILE A 89 3.32 -4.04 -8.41
N GLY A 90 3.52 -4.13 -7.09
CA GLY A 90 2.47 -4.01 -6.09
C GLY A 90 2.69 -2.78 -5.23
N VAL A 91 1.60 -2.14 -4.81
CA VAL A 91 1.62 -0.93 -3.99
C VAL A 91 0.67 -1.11 -2.83
N ILE A 92 1.17 -0.99 -1.62
CA ILE A 92 0.36 -0.92 -0.40
C ILE A 92 0.25 0.57 -0.05
N ALA A 93 -0.91 1.15 -0.34
CA ALA A 93 -1.20 2.56 -0.12
C ALA A 93 -1.85 2.74 1.26
N ILE A 94 -1.08 3.26 2.22
CA ILE A 94 -1.46 3.39 3.63
C ILE A 94 -1.81 4.85 3.92
N LEU A 95 -3.04 5.08 4.34
CA LEU A 95 -3.53 6.36 4.84
C LEU A 95 -3.70 6.25 6.37
N ILE A 96 -3.06 7.14 7.13
CA ILE A 96 -3.19 7.19 8.59
C ILE A 96 -4.02 8.42 8.95
N SER A 97 -5.13 8.25 9.64
CA SER A 97 -5.96 9.36 10.14
C SER A 97 -6.92 8.86 11.21
N ASN A 98 -7.29 9.73 12.15
CA ASN A 98 -8.34 9.44 13.12
C ASN A 98 -9.75 9.89 12.66
N ASN A 99 -9.84 10.59 11.53
CA ASN A 99 -11.08 11.05 10.94
C ASN A 99 -11.39 10.28 9.65
N ILE A 100 -12.25 9.26 9.73
CA ILE A 100 -12.46 8.31 8.63
C ILE A 100 -13.94 8.24 8.27
N ASP A 101 -14.28 8.50 7.00
CA ASP A 101 -15.63 8.30 6.49
C ASP A 101 -16.00 6.81 6.47
N GLU A 102 -17.23 6.47 6.82
CA GLU A 102 -17.70 5.08 6.76
C GLU A 102 -17.61 4.50 5.34
N LYS A 103 -17.86 5.32 4.31
CA LYS A 103 -17.67 4.92 2.90
C LYS A 103 -16.20 4.63 2.57
N ALA A 104 -15.26 5.30 3.23
CA ALA A 104 -13.83 5.04 3.07
C ALA A 104 -13.43 3.70 3.69
N LYS A 105 -13.95 3.37 4.89
CA LYS A 105 -13.80 2.04 5.49
C LYS A 105 -14.37 0.95 4.58
N GLU A 106 -15.57 1.17 4.04
CA GLU A 106 -16.17 0.25 3.07
C GLU A 106 -15.33 0.10 1.81
N TYR A 107 -14.76 1.19 1.30
CA TYR A 107 -13.91 1.19 0.10
C TYR A 107 -12.73 0.23 0.28
N CYS A 108 -12.04 0.34 1.43
CA CYS A 108 -10.90 -0.50 1.75
C CYS A 108 -11.27 -1.94 2.11
N THR A 109 -12.48 -2.22 2.57
CA THR A 109 -12.87 -3.57 3.04
C THR A 109 -13.60 -4.42 1.99
N LYS A 110 -14.47 -3.80 1.17
CA LYS A 110 -15.41 -4.50 0.26
C LYS A 110 -14.89 -4.75 -1.16
N LEU A 111 -13.57 -4.67 -1.41
CA LEU A 111 -12.99 -4.85 -2.75
C LEU A 111 -13.61 -3.90 -3.81
N LYS A 112 -14.18 -2.76 -3.40
CA LYS A 112 -14.73 -1.73 -4.31
C LYS A 112 -13.65 -1.09 -5.20
N SER A 113 -12.38 -1.37 -4.93
CA SER A 113 -11.30 -1.28 -5.92
C SER A 113 -11.47 -2.40 -6.98
N GLY A 114 -12.57 -2.34 -7.74
CA GLY A 114 -12.65 -3.05 -9.01
C GLY A 114 -11.43 -2.70 -9.85
N LYS A 115 -11.01 -3.64 -10.69
CA LYS A 115 -9.86 -3.64 -11.61
C LYS A 115 -9.81 -2.36 -12.47
N LYS A 116 -9.48 -1.19 -11.90
CA LYS A 116 -9.51 0.07 -12.64
C LYS A 116 -8.14 0.50 -13.12
N TRP A 117 -7.06 0.47 -12.34
CA TRP A 117 -5.83 1.13 -12.85
C TRP A 117 -4.51 0.43 -12.52
N ALA A 118 -3.98 -0.26 -13.54
CA ALA A 118 -2.57 -0.41 -13.91
C ALA A 118 -1.54 -1.08 -12.97
N GLY A 119 -1.91 -1.60 -11.80
CA GLY A 119 -1.00 -2.36 -10.94
C GLY A 119 -1.73 -2.95 -9.73
N PHE A 120 -1.04 -3.75 -8.90
CA PHE A 120 -1.66 -4.32 -7.71
C PHE A 120 -1.66 -3.29 -6.58
N THR A 121 -2.62 -2.36 -6.56
CA THR A 121 -2.74 -1.36 -5.48
C THR A 121 -3.71 -1.86 -4.40
N VAL A 122 -3.24 -1.85 -3.15
CA VAL A 122 -4.02 -2.25 -1.96
C VAL A 122 -4.14 -1.03 -1.05
N PRO A 123 -5.33 -0.41 -0.97
CA PRO A 123 -5.57 0.67 -0.04
C PRO A 123 -5.76 0.13 1.38
N VAL A 124 -5.14 0.81 2.33
CA VAL A 124 -5.20 0.49 3.76
C VAL A 124 -5.42 1.80 4.51
N ILE A 125 -6.37 1.80 5.44
CA ILE A 125 -6.52 2.90 6.39
C ILE A 125 -6.13 2.41 7.77
N PHE A 126 -5.32 3.19 8.47
CA PHE A 126 -4.99 2.99 9.87
C PHE A 126 -5.58 4.11 10.71
N ASN A 127 -6.39 3.74 11.70
CA ASN A 127 -6.84 4.67 12.74
C ASN A 127 -5.85 4.60 13.92
N PRO A 128 -5.07 5.66 14.19
CA PRO A 128 -4.09 5.63 15.27
C PRO A 128 -4.72 5.63 16.66
N ASP A 129 -5.95 6.14 16.82
CA ASP A 129 -6.61 6.29 18.12
C ASP A 129 -7.28 4.96 18.55
N THR A 130 -7.87 4.24 17.60
CA THR A 130 -8.53 2.95 17.86
C THR A 130 -7.66 1.73 17.55
N ASN A 131 -6.48 1.93 16.96
CA ASN A 131 -5.62 0.87 16.39
C ASN A 131 -6.33 -0.01 15.33
N GLU A 132 -7.43 0.46 14.76
CA GLU A 132 -8.15 -0.26 13.72
C GLU A 132 -7.47 -0.18 12.37
N VAL A 133 -7.66 -1.25 11.57
CA VAL A 133 -7.07 -1.38 10.25
C VAL A 133 -8.13 -1.79 9.25
N TYR A 134 -8.38 -0.91 8.28
CA TYR A 134 -9.32 -1.14 7.20
C TYR A 134 -8.55 -1.55 5.94
N GLN A 135 -8.67 -2.82 5.55
CA GLN A 135 -8.05 -3.44 4.38
C GLN A 135 -8.97 -4.52 3.82
N PHE A 136 -8.69 -5.08 2.65
CA PHE A 136 -9.60 -6.07 2.06
C PHE A 136 -9.78 -7.28 2.99
N GLN A 137 -11.05 -7.58 3.29
CA GLN A 137 -11.41 -8.70 4.15
C GLN A 137 -11.24 -10.05 3.43
N LYS A 138 -11.41 -10.05 2.11
CA LYS A 138 -11.27 -11.21 1.23
C LYS A 138 -10.14 -10.96 0.23
N ASN A 139 -9.51 -12.04 -0.23
CA ASN A 139 -8.46 -11.94 -1.24
C ASN A 139 -9.07 -11.45 -2.57
N PRO A 140 -8.56 -10.37 -3.19
CA PRO A 140 -9.01 -9.93 -4.50
C PRO A 140 -8.76 -11.04 -5.53
N MET A 141 -9.73 -11.29 -6.41
CA MET A 141 -9.58 -12.27 -7.50
C MET A 141 -8.38 -11.93 -8.40
N TRP A 142 -8.20 -10.65 -8.72
CA TRP A 142 -7.10 -10.17 -9.57
C TRP A 142 -5.72 -10.28 -8.91
N GLY A 143 -5.63 -10.47 -7.59
CA GLY A 143 -4.39 -10.48 -6.83
C GLY A 143 -4.20 -11.69 -5.94
N ARG A 144 -4.97 -12.78 -6.15
CA ARG A 144 -5.05 -13.91 -5.21
C ARG A 144 -3.70 -14.57 -4.89
N ILE A 145 -2.77 -14.57 -5.85
CA ILE A 145 -1.41 -15.12 -5.70
C ILE A 145 -0.52 -14.24 -4.81
N TYR A 146 -0.66 -12.91 -4.92
CA TYR A 146 0.21 -11.93 -4.26
C TYR A 146 -0.37 -11.35 -2.97
N TYR A 147 -1.69 -11.27 -2.85
CA TYR A 147 -2.35 -10.63 -1.72
C TYR A 147 -1.99 -11.22 -0.35
N PRO A 148 -1.79 -12.55 -0.17
CA PRO A 148 -1.31 -13.09 1.11
C PRO A 148 0.01 -12.45 1.57
N HIS A 149 0.89 -12.10 0.62
CA HIS A 149 2.14 -11.40 0.90
C HIS A 149 1.91 -9.94 1.30
N PHE A 150 1.04 -9.22 0.59
CA PHE A 150 0.66 -7.86 0.99
C PHE A 150 0.02 -7.83 2.39
N LYS A 151 -0.88 -8.77 2.68
CA LYS A 151 -1.53 -8.91 3.99
C LYS A 151 -0.50 -9.17 5.11
N LYS A 152 0.53 -9.99 4.84
CA LYS A 152 1.62 -10.23 5.80
C LYS A 152 2.39 -8.94 6.09
N ILE A 153 2.73 -8.16 5.06
CA ILE A 153 3.40 -6.87 5.22
C ILE A 153 2.52 -5.92 6.04
N ILE A 154 1.26 -5.71 5.64
CA ILE A 154 0.33 -4.80 6.34
C ILE A 154 0.22 -5.16 7.82
N ASN A 155 0.06 -6.45 8.14
CA ASN A 155 -0.03 -6.91 9.53
C ASN A 155 1.27 -6.71 10.32
N SER A 156 2.44 -6.79 9.67
CA SER A 156 3.72 -6.53 10.34
C SER A 156 3.98 -5.04 10.61
N LEU A 157 3.24 -4.14 9.94
CA LEU A 157 3.37 -2.70 10.08
C LEU A 157 2.47 -2.11 11.18
N LYS A 158 1.43 -2.85 11.61
CA LYS A 158 0.65 -2.55 12.81
C LYS A 158 1.53 -2.64 14.03
#